data_AF-A0A6S7IWF7-F1
#
_entry.id   AF-A0A6S7IWF7-F1
#
_cell.length_a   1.000
_cell.length_b   1.000
_cell.length_c   1.000
_cell.angle_alpha   90.00
_cell.angle_beta   90.00
_cell.angle_gamma   90.00
#
_symmetry.space_group_name_H-M   'P 1'
#
loop_
_entity.id
_entity.type
_entity.pdbx_description
1 polymer ?
#
loop_
_entity_poly.entity_id
_entity_poly.type
_entity_poly.pdbx_seq_one_letter_code
_entity_poly.pdbx_strand_id
1 'polypeptide(L)'
;MSKSEIKRVYIVRPERKSFQRHLSKELGSKSKGNTRINTQVLIVKTFEELYQYIKQRNLTIDFGGTLQHDFRAWLAVQKMLTQYYLLVNNVTTSSTDVLHRIRDLTSGELGTRTPEKNTEHAQRKRLRNIEKKKIEILRRYSFTKAEEDGQRLHSYFQDPKLNENFQSLSKSPVYVLDKARFQQYYRKILAVRDSIEHAWKEGVGKMKSLASEQELYDRLIE
;
A
#
# COMPACT_ATOMS: atom_id res chain seq x y z
N MET A 1 -9.73 2.89 13.64
CA MET A 1 -8.40 3.52 13.74
C MET A 1 -8.13 3.82 15.20
N SER A 2 -7.10 3.24 15.82
CA SER A 2 -6.73 3.60 17.19
C SER A 2 -6.28 5.06 17.21
N LYS A 3 -6.89 5.91 18.04
CA LYS A 3 -6.40 7.28 18.27
C LYS A 3 -4.95 7.19 18.76
N SER A 4 -4.02 7.69 17.95
CA SER A 4 -2.63 7.87 18.37
C SER A 4 -2.57 9.05 19.34
N GLU A 5 -2.30 8.77 20.61
CA GLU A 5 -2.09 9.78 21.64
C GLU A 5 -0.60 10.10 21.77
N ILE A 6 -0.26 11.38 21.75
CA ILE A 6 1.11 11.83 22.00
C ILE A 6 1.31 11.83 23.52
N LYS A 7 2.08 10.87 24.04
CA LYS A 7 2.31 10.76 25.49
C LYS A 7 3.29 11.80 26.02
N ARG A 8 4.38 12.05 25.28
CA ARG A 8 5.47 12.93 25.71
C ARG A 8 6.09 13.68 24.53
N VAL A 9 6.54 14.89 24.78
CA VAL A 9 7.31 15.73 23.86
C VAL A 9 8.60 16.13 24.55
N TYR A 10 9.75 15.87 23.91
CA TYR A 10 11.06 16.24 24.41
C TYR A 10 11.59 17.43 23.61
N ILE A 11 11.94 18.52 24.31
CA ILE A 11 12.60 19.69 23.73
C ILE A 11 14.07 19.63 24.14
N VAL A 12 14.95 19.21 23.23
CA VAL A 12 16.38 18.99 23.50
C VAL A 12 17.18 20.24 23.16
N ARG A 13 18.04 20.69 24.07
CA ARG A 13 19.00 21.79 23.87
C ARG A 13 18.40 23.05 23.20
N PRO A 14 17.37 23.69 23.78
CA PRO A 14 16.86 24.93 23.22
C PRO A 14 17.93 26.04 23.31
N GLU A 15 18.48 26.46 22.17
CA GLU A 15 19.54 27.47 22.09
C GLU A 15 19.11 28.84 22.63
N ARG A 16 17.81 29.16 22.55
CA ARG A 16 17.26 30.46 22.92
C ARG A 16 16.07 30.32 23.88
N LYS A 17 16.18 30.98 25.04
CA LYS A 17 15.10 31.04 26.06
C LYS A 17 13.77 31.57 25.51
N SER A 18 13.80 32.46 24.51
CA SER A 18 12.60 32.99 23.85
C SER A 18 11.84 31.90 23.06
N PHE A 19 12.55 31.12 22.24
CA PHE A 19 11.98 29.98 21.52
C PHE A 19 11.43 28.92 22.46
N GLN A 20 12.16 28.61 23.54
CA GLN A 20 11.71 27.67 24.57
C GLN A 20 10.37 28.10 25.20
N ARG A 21 10.24 29.38 25.58
CA ARG A 21 8.99 29.92 26.15
C ARG A 21 7.84 29.85 25.15
N HIS A 22 8.09 30.17 23.88
CA HIS A 22 7.10 30.10 22.83
C HIS A 22 6.63 28.65 22.59
N LEU A 23 7.55 27.71 22.36
CA LEU A 23 7.25 26.28 22.20
C LEU A 23 6.50 25.70 23.42
N SER A 24 6.92 26.04 24.64
CA SER A 24 6.25 25.55 25.85
C SER A 24 4.81 26.07 25.97
N LYS A 25 4.55 27.30 25.49
CA LYS A 25 3.22 27.92 25.46
C LYS A 25 2.32 27.24 24.41
N GLU A 26 2.82 27.07 23.18
CA GLU A 26 2.09 26.40 22.09
C GLU A 26 1.77 24.94 22.41
N LEU A 27 2.69 24.24 23.06
CA LEU A 27 2.51 22.85 23.49
C LEU A 27 1.67 22.70 24.78
N GLY A 28 1.11 23.79 25.31
CA GLY A 28 0.15 23.74 26.42
C GLY A 28 0.76 23.50 27.80
N SER A 29 2.08 23.62 27.98
CA SER A 29 2.80 23.30 29.24
C SER A 29 2.36 24.14 30.45
N LYS A 30 1.54 25.18 30.26
CA LYS A 30 1.05 26.09 31.30
C LYS A 30 -0.48 26.27 31.32
N SER A 31 -1.25 25.50 30.57
CA SER A 31 -2.72 25.61 30.64
C SER A 31 -3.26 24.85 31.85
N LYS A 32 -3.41 25.56 32.97
CA LYS A 32 -4.37 25.19 34.00
C LYS A 32 -5.76 25.25 33.37
N GLY A 33 -6.27 24.15 32.82
CA GLY A 33 -7.68 24.06 32.45
C GLY A 33 -8.05 23.36 31.14
N ASN A 34 -7.12 22.80 30.35
CA ASN A 34 -7.50 22.06 29.14
C ASN A 34 -7.12 20.57 29.22
N THR A 35 -7.99 19.80 29.88
CA THR A 35 -7.94 18.33 30.10
C THR A 35 -8.05 17.47 28.83
N ARG A 36 -7.82 18.02 27.63
CA ARG A 36 -7.97 17.28 26.36
C ARG A 36 -6.68 16.70 25.80
N ILE A 37 -5.51 17.11 26.29
CA ILE A 37 -4.22 16.66 25.77
C ILE A 37 -3.31 16.33 26.96
N ASN A 38 -3.27 15.06 27.38
CA ASN A 38 -2.38 14.55 28.44
C ASN A 38 -0.93 14.38 27.94
N THR A 39 -0.43 15.34 27.17
CA THR A 39 0.94 15.30 26.63
C THR A 39 1.89 15.94 27.62
N GLN A 40 2.85 15.17 28.14
CA GLN A 40 3.89 15.71 29.02
C GLN A 40 5.00 16.37 28.19
N VAL A 41 5.26 17.66 28.38
CA VAL A 41 6.35 18.38 27.73
C VAL A 41 7.57 18.43 28.67
N LEU A 42 8.70 17.88 28.22
CA LEU A 42 9.95 17.81 28.98
C LEU A 42 11.04 18.60 28.25
N ILE A 43 11.71 19.48 28.98
CA ILE A 43 12.80 20.29 28.45
C ILE A 43 14.08 19.63 28.91
N VAL A 44 14.84 19.10 27.96
CA VAL A 44 16.04 18.32 28.20
C VAL A 44 17.26 19.17 27.88
N LYS A 45 18.07 19.45 28.90
CA LYS A 45 19.22 20.38 28.79
C LYS A 45 20.53 19.65 28.45
N THR A 46 20.67 18.42 28.91
CA THR A 46 21.87 17.60 28.67
C THR A 46 21.50 16.23 28.11
N PHE A 47 22.48 15.53 27.54
CA PHE A 47 22.23 14.18 27.01
C PHE A 47 22.00 13.16 28.14
N GLU A 48 22.63 13.34 29.30
CA GLU A 48 22.43 12.52 30.50
C GLU A 48 20.96 12.54 30.95
N GLU A 49 20.33 13.72 30.92
CA GLU A 49 18.90 13.87 31.18
C GLU A 49 18.05 13.17 30.10
N LEU A 50 18.45 13.23 28.83
CA LEU A 50 17.76 12.52 27.74
C LEU A 50 17.77 11.01 27.95
N TYR A 51 18.89 10.46 28.44
CA TYR A 51 19.08 9.02 28.63
C TYR A 51 18.19 8.43 29.73
N GLN A 52 17.70 9.25 30.67
CA GLN A 52 16.71 8.84 31.67
C GLN A 52 15.36 8.46 31.04
N TYR A 53 15.08 8.99 29.85
CA TYR A 53 13.81 8.80 29.16
C TYR A 53 13.91 7.90 27.93
N ILE A 54 15.03 7.99 27.19
CA ILE A 54 15.24 7.26 25.95
C ILE A 54 16.60 6.56 26.02
N LYS A 55 16.60 5.23 25.84
CA LYS A 55 17.83 4.43 25.83
C LYS A 55 18.77 4.93 24.73
N GLN A 56 20.07 5.05 25.03
CA GLN A 56 21.11 5.49 24.08
C GLN A 56 21.09 4.73 22.75
N ARG A 57 20.82 3.42 22.77
CA ARG A 57 20.72 2.58 21.56
C ARG A 57 19.60 2.97 20.60
N ASN A 58 18.64 3.78 21.05
CA ASN A 58 17.50 4.25 20.26
C ASN A 58 17.67 5.72 19.81
N LEU A 59 18.75 6.38 20.21
CA LEU A 59 19.08 7.75 19.82
C LEU A 59 20.12 7.74 18.72
N THR A 60 20.02 8.69 17.78
CA THR A 60 21.07 8.89 16.77
C THR A 60 22.31 9.52 17.41
N ILE A 61 23.43 9.44 16.69
CA ILE A 61 24.73 9.98 17.14
C ILE A 61 24.62 11.48 17.47
N ASP A 62 23.83 12.24 16.71
CA ASP A 62 23.60 13.68 16.93
C ASP A 62 22.98 14.00 18.31
N PHE A 63 22.29 13.03 18.91
CA PHE A 63 21.70 13.12 20.25
C PHE A 63 22.47 12.30 21.29
N GLY A 64 23.75 12.01 21.03
CA GLY A 64 24.62 11.24 21.91
C GLY A 64 24.24 9.76 22.01
N GLY A 65 23.56 9.21 21.01
CA GLY A 65 23.20 7.80 20.97
C GLY A 65 24.13 6.95 20.11
N THR A 66 23.75 5.68 19.94
CA THR A 66 24.50 4.70 19.15
C THR A 66 23.73 4.17 17.94
N LEU A 67 22.53 4.71 17.67
CA LEU A 67 21.73 4.32 16.52
C LEU A 67 22.35 4.91 15.25
N GLN A 68 22.88 4.05 14.40
CA GLN A 68 23.22 4.44 13.05
C GLN A 68 21.94 4.54 12.22
N HIS A 69 21.60 5.77 11.83
CA HIS A 69 20.40 6.07 11.07
C HIS A 69 20.76 6.93 9.86
N ASP A 70 20.49 6.41 8.67
CA ASP A 70 20.57 7.19 7.45
C ASP A 70 19.22 7.87 7.18
N PHE A 71 19.15 9.16 7.53
CA PHE A 71 17.94 9.96 7.35
C PHE A 71 17.56 10.12 5.87
N ARG A 72 18.53 10.18 4.95
CA ARG A 72 18.27 10.34 3.51
C ARG A 72 17.65 9.06 2.95
N ALA A 73 18.23 7.92 3.30
CA ALA A 73 17.67 6.61 2.95
C ALA A 73 16.27 6.44 3.53
N TRP A 74 16.06 6.80 4.80
CA TRP A 74 14.74 6.74 5.44
C TRP A 74 13.70 7.58 4.69
N LEU A 75 14.03 8.83 4.37
CA LEU A 75 13.13 9.71 3.63
C LEU A 75 12.79 9.16 2.24
N ALA A 76 13.76 8.57 1.54
CA ALA A 76 13.53 7.96 0.23
C ALA A 76 12.56 6.76 0.33
N VAL A 77 12.77 5.87 1.30
CA VAL A 77 11.87 4.74 1.56
C VAL A 77 10.47 5.22 1.95
N GLN A 78 10.35 6.21 2.83
CA GLN A 78 9.05 6.75 3.24
C GLN A 78 8.26 7.36 2.08
N LYS A 79 8.94 8.04 1.14
CA LYS A 79 8.28 8.54 -0.08
C LYS A 79 7.72 7.39 -0.91
N MET A 80 8.50 6.34 -1.14
CA MET A 80 8.07 5.17 -1.90
C MET A 80 6.88 4.48 -1.24
N LEU A 81 6.94 4.25 0.08
CA LEU A 81 5.86 3.65 0.85
C LEU A 81 4.59 4.50 0.83
N THR A 82 4.71 5.81 1.01
CA THR A 82 3.56 6.73 0.99
C THR A 82 2.87 6.72 -0.36
N GLN A 83 3.62 6.80 -1.46
CA GLN A 83 3.08 6.71 -2.82
C GLN A 83 2.37 5.38 -3.03
N TYR A 84 2.98 4.27 -2.60
CA TYR A 84 2.37 2.95 -2.66
C TYR A 84 1.06 2.89 -1.86
N TYR A 85 1.03 3.37 -0.62
CA TYR A 85 -0.17 3.34 0.22
C TYR A 85 -1.33 4.15 -0.37
N LEU A 86 -1.04 5.31 -0.97
CA LEU A 86 -2.04 6.11 -1.68
C LEU A 86 -2.58 5.34 -2.88
N LEU A 87 -1.70 4.72 -3.67
CA LEU A 87 -2.07 3.91 -4.82
C LEU A 87 -2.95 2.72 -4.42
N VAL A 88 -2.57 1.97 -3.37
CA VAL A 88 -3.35 0.84 -2.85
C VAL A 88 -4.73 1.28 -2.38
N ASN A 89 -4.83 2.40 -1.67
CA ASN A 89 -6.12 2.93 -1.23
C ASN A 89 -7.01 3.27 -2.44
N ASN A 90 -6.48 3.93 -3.46
CA ASN A 90 -7.24 4.26 -4.67
C ASN A 90 -7.75 3.00 -5.40
N VAL A 91 -6.88 1.99 -5.54
CA VAL A 91 -7.24 0.70 -6.13
C VAL A 91 -8.29 -0.03 -5.29
N THR A 92 -8.15 -0.04 -3.97
CA THR A 92 -9.09 -0.72 -3.08
C THR A 92 -10.47 -0.07 -3.15
N THR A 93 -10.54 1.27 -3.16
CA THR A 93 -11.80 2.01 -3.28
C THR A 93 -12.51 1.76 -4.62
N SER A 94 -11.75 1.56 -5.70
CA SER A 94 -12.29 1.29 -7.04
C SER A 94 -12.44 -0.20 -7.39
N SER A 95 -12.11 -1.09 -6.44
CA SER A 95 -12.07 -2.54 -6.68
C SER A 95 -13.43 -3.13 -7.06
N THR A 96 -14.53 -2.62 -6.48
CA THR A 96 -15.90 -3.04 -6.81
C THR A 96 -16.24 -2.77 -8.27
N ASP A 97 -15.88 -1.58 -8.77
CA ASP A 97 -16.13 -1.17 -10.15
C ASP A 97 -15.30 -2.01 -11.14
N VAL A 98 -14.04 -2.30 -10.78
CA VAL A 98 -13.19 -3.20 -11.57
C VAL A 98 -13.83 -4.58 -11.64
N LEU A 99 -14.27 -5.14 -10.52
CA LEU A 99 -14.93 -6.45 -10.49
C LEU A 99 -16.21 -6.48 -11.32
N HIS A 100 -17.05 -5.44 -11.23
CA HIS A 100 -18.26 -5.32 -12.05
C HIS A 100 -17.90 -5.33 -13.54
N ARG A 101 -16.97 -4.47 -13.97
CA ARG A 101 -16.54 -4.41 -15.37
C ARG A 101 -15.93 -5.70 -15.88
N ILE A 102 -15.17 -6.42 -15.05
CA ILE A 102 -14.63 -7.74 -15.40
C ILE A 102 -15.77 -8.75 -15.60
N ARG A 103 -16.80 -8.73 -14.74
CA ARG A 103 -17.99 -9.58 -14.91
C ARG A 103 -18.74 -9.22 -16.20
N ASP A 104 -18.98 -7.94 -16.47
CA ASP A 104 -19.66 -7.45 -17.69
C ASP A 104 -18.94 -7.85 -18.99
N LEU A 105 -17.59 -7.84 -18.96
CA LEU A 105 -16.77 -8.33 -20.07
C LEU A 105 -17.03 -9.82 -20.38
N THR A 106 -17.31 -10.61 -19.35
CA THR A 106 -17.48 -12.06 -19.45
C THR A 106 -18.94 -12.51 -19.57
N SER A 107 -19.91 -11.71 -19.13
CA SER A 107 -21.35 -11.96 -19.31
C SER A 107 -21.84 -11.63 -20.73
N GLY A 108 -21.03 -10.93 -21.52
CA GLY A 108 -21.34 -10.59 -22.91
C GLY A 108 -22.04 -9.24 -23.09
N GLU A 109 -22.23 -8.45 -22.02
CA GLU A 109 -22.85 -7.12 -22.09
C GLU A 109 -21.93 -6.06 -22.74
N LEU A 110 -20.60 -6.25 -22.70
CA LEU A 110 -19.62 -5.29 -23.23
C LEU A 110 -18.91 -5.72 -24.53
N GLY A 111 -19.34 -6.79 -25.19
CA GLY A 111 -18.60 -7.28 -26.35
C GLY A 111 -19.26 -8.40 -27.14
N THR A 112 -19.94 -7.98 -28.21
CA THR A 112 -20.15 -8.73 -29.45
C THR A 112 -20.91 -10.04 -29.30
N ARG A 113 -22.25 -9.95 -29.27
CA ARG A 113 -23.12 -10.92 -29.97
C ARG A 113 -22.93 -10.72 -31.48
N THR A 114 -21.74 -10.96 -32.01
CA THR A 114 -21.60 -11.08 -33.47
C THR A 114 -21.97 -12.52 -33.84
N PRO A 115 -22.86 -12.72 -34.84
CA PRO A 115 -23.19 -14.03 -35.37
C PRO A 115 -22.06 -14.53 -36.27
N GLU A 116 -20.82 -14.52 -35.76
CA GLU A 116 -19.71 -15.20 -36.43
C GLU A 116 -19.86 -16.69 -36.15
N LYS A 117 -19.89 -17.52 -37.21
CA LYS A 117 -19.94 -18.98 -37.13
C LYS A 117 -19.07 -19.50 -35.99
N ASN A 118 -19.62 -20.40 -35.16
CA ASN A 118 -19.00 -21.10 -34.01
C ASN A 118 -17.78 -21.94 -34.44
N THR A 119 -16.76 -21.29 -35.00
CA THR A 119 -15.48 -21.89 -35.35
C THR A 119 -14.53 -21.66 -34.18
N GLU A 120 -13.72 -22.68 -33.90
CA GLU A 120 -12.69 -22.61 -32.86
C GLU A 120 -11.79 -21.36 -33.02
N HIS A 121 -11.55 -20.93 -34.26
CA HIS A 121 -10.81 -19.72 -34.58
C HIS A 121 -11.52 -18.43 -34.11
N ALA A 122 -12.84 -18.30 -34.35
CA ALA A 122 -13.62 -17.15 -33.89
C ALA A 122 -13.69 -17.08 -32.36
N GLN A 123 -13.82 -18.23 -31.69
CA GLN A 123 -13.79 -18.32 -30.23
C GLN A 123 -12.43 -17.91 -29.64
N ARG A 124 -11.32 -18.41 -30.21
CA ARG A 124 -9.95 -18.00 -29.82
C ARG A 124 -9.72 -16.50 -30.02
N LYS A 125 -10.22 -15.93 -31.13
CA LYS A 125 -10.12 -14.49 -31.41
C LYS A 125 -10.94 -13.66 -30.40
N ARG A 126 -12.15 -14.11 -30.05
CA ARG A 126 -12.99 -13.48 -29.02
C ARG A 126 -12.31 -13.48 -27.64
N LEU A 127 -11.77 -14.62 -27.21
CA LEU A 127 -11.04 -14.72 -25.93
C LEU A 127 -9.84 -13.75 -25.88
N ARG A 128 -9.03 -13.69 -26.95
CA ARG A 128 -7.91 -12.73 -27.04
C ARG A 128 -8.36 -11.28 -26.91
N ASN A 129 -9.50 -10.92 -27.54
CA ASN A 129 -10.02 -9.56 -27.46
C ASN A 129 -10.54 -9.21 -26.07
N ILE A 130 -11.23 -10.13 -25.39
CA ILE A 130 -11.71 -9.93 -24.02
C ILE A 130 -10.51 -9.83 -23.05
N GLU A 131 -9.46 -10.63 -23.25
CA GLU A 131 -8.24 -10.56 -22.45
C GLU A 131 -7.51 -9.22 -22.62
N LYS A 132 -7.43 -8.69 -23.84
CA LYS A 132 -6.92 -7.33 -24.07
C LYS A 132 -7.74 -6.27 -23.32
N LYS A 133 -9.07 -6.36 -23.36
CA LYS A 133 -9.96 -5.44 -22.62
C LYS A 133 -9.78 -5.56 -21.10
N LYS A 134 -9.58 -6.77 -20.57
CA LYS A 134 -9.24 -6.97 -19.16
C LYS A 134 -7.97 -6.20 -18.79
N ILE A 135 -6.90 -6.35 -19.58
CA ILE A 135 -5.62 -5.66 -19.32
C ILE A 135 -5.81 -4.14 -19.35
N GLU A 136 -6.59 -3.62 -20.30
CA GLU A 136 -6.92 -2.20 -20.39
C GLU A 136 -7.66 -1.69 -19.14
N ILE A 137 -8.64 -2.45 -18.64
CA ILE A 137 -9.37 -2.13 -17.41
C ILE A 137 -8.41 -2.09 -16.22
N LEU A 138 -7.56 -3.12 -16.05
CA LEU A 138 -6.60 -3.15 -14.95
C LEU A 138 -5.60 -1.97 -15.01
N ARG A 139 -5.17 -1.58 -16.21
CA ARG A 139 -4.31 -0.40 -16.41
C ARG A 139 -5.03 0.91 -16.08
N ARG A 140 -6.27 1.09 -16.54
CA ARG A 140 -7.07 2.29 -16.30
C ARG A 140 -7.26 2.55 -14.81
N TYR A 141 -7.43 1.50 -14.03
CA TYR A 141 -7.59 1.58 -12.57
C TYR A 141 -6.25 1.51 -11.81
N SER A 142 -5.12 1.60 -12.51
CA SER A 142 -3.76 1.52 -11.94
C SER A 142 -3.49 0.25 -11.13
N PHE A 143 -4.27 -0.82 -11.34
CA PHE A 143 -4.12 -2.08 -10.64
C PHE A 143 -2.77 -2.74 -10.96
N THR A 144 -2.43 -2.82 -12.24
CA THR A 144 -1.16 -3.40 -12.71
C THR A 144 0.04 -2.69 -12.08
N LYS A 145 0.01 -1.35 -12.04
CA LYS A 145 1.07 -0.56 -11.40
C LYS A 145 1.16 -0.84 -9.90
N ALA A 146 0.01 -0.93 -9.21
CA ALA A 146 -0.01 -1.21 -7.78
C ALA A 146 0.54 -2.61 -7.46
N GLU A 147 0.26 -3.60 -8.32
CA GLU A 147 0.81 -4.94 -8.17
C GLU A 147 2.33 -4.96 -8.39
N GLU A 148 2.82 -4.35 -9.48
CA GLU A 148 4.24 -4.24 -9.80
C GLU A 148 5.03 -3.52 -8.70
N ASP A 149 4.53 -2.35 -8.25
CA ASP A 149 5.14 -1.58 -7.16
C ASP A 149 5.13 -2.38 -5.85
N GLY A 150 4.03 -3.10 -5.57
CA GLY A 150 3.91 -3.97 -4.40
C GLY A 150 4.91 -5.12 -4.43
N GLN A 151 5.03 -5.83 -5.56
CA GLN A 151 6.00 -6.92 -5.73
C GLN A 151 7.44 -6.40 -5.59
N ARG A 152 7.76 -5.27 -6.22
CA ARG A 152 9.09 -4.65 -6.13
C ARG A 152 9.46 -4.27 -4.69
N LEU A 153 8.55 -3.59 -3.99
CA LEU A 153 8.76 -3.24 -2.58
C LEU A 153 8.84 -4.48 -1.69
N HIS A 154 8.04 -5.52 -1.99
CA HIS A 154 8.12 -6.78 -1.27
C HIS A 154 9.51 -7.40 -1.40
N SER A 155 10.07 -7.45 -2.61
CA SER A 155 11.43 -7.93 -2.84
C SER A 155 12.46 -7.14 -2.05
N TYR A 156 12.37 -5.81 -2.00
CA TYR A 156 13.29 -4.98 -1.19
C TYR A 156 13.16 -5.22 0.33
N PHE A 157 11.99 -5.61 0.82
CA PHE A 157 11.80 -5.99 2.22
C PHE A 157 12.26 -7.41 2.55
N GLN A 158 12.37 -8.29 1.56
CA GLN A 158 12.88 -9.66 1.74
C GLN A 158 14.39 -9.72 1.56
N ASP A 159 14.91 -9.06 0.53
CA ASP A 159 16.33 -8.88 0.30
C ASP A 159 16.67 -7.39 0.19
N PRO A 160 17.03 -6.75 1.32
CA PRO A 160 17.39 -5.34 1.34
C PRO A 160 18.57 -4.98 0.42
N LYS A 161 19.41 -5.95 0.02
CA LYS A 161 20.56 -5.69 -0.86
C LYS A 161 20.15 -5.27 -2.28
N LEU A 162 18.90 -5.56 -2.66
CA LEU A 162 18.35 -5.14 -3.96
C LEU A 162 18.13 -3.62 -4.06
N ASN A 163 18.20 -2.88 -2.94
CA ASN A 163 18.10 -1.43 -2.94
C ASN A 163 18.92 -0.80 -1.80
N GLU A 164 19.84 0.09 -2.15
CA GLU A 164 20.74 0.75 -1.19
C GLU A 164 20.01 1.41 -0.02
N ASN A 165 18.88 2.08 -0.25
CA ASN A 165 18.13 2.72 0.83
C ASN A 165 17.53 1.70 1.80
N PHE A 166 17.01 0.57 1.29
CA PHE A 166 16.48 -0.50 2.14
C PHE A 166 17.61 -1.21 2.88
N GLN A 167 18.76 -1.43 2.24
CA GLN A 167 19.95 -2.00 2.87
C GLN A 167 20.41 -1.17 4.06
N SER A 168 20.57 0.15 3.87
CA SER A 168 20.98 1.09 4.93
C SER A 168 20.03 1.08 6.12
N LEU A 169 18.74 0.87 5.89
CA LEU A 169 17.73 0.85 6.94
C LEU A 169 17.45 -0.52 7.55
N SER A 170 17.92 -1.61 6.94
CA SER A 170 17.55 -2.99 7.32
C SER A 170 17.81 -3.33 8.79
N LYS A 171 18.76 -2.65 9.44
CA LYS A 171 19.12 -2.82 10.86
C LYS A 171 18.39 -1.85 11.80
N SER A 172 17.65 -0.88 11.26
CA SER A 172 16.93 0.12 12.03
C SER A 172 15.64 -0.47 12.62
N PRO A 173 15.29 -0.17 13.88
CA PRO A 173 14.00 -0.56 14.46
C PRO A 173 12.78 -0.04 13.67
N VAL A 174 12.92 1.12 13.01
CA VAL A 174 11.85 1.73 12.20
C VAL A 174 11.53 0.86 10.98
N TYR A 175 12.54 0.19 10.42
CA TYR A 175 12.38 -0.68 9.25
C TYR A 175 11.45 -1.87 9.53
N VAL A 176 11.49 -2.43 10.75
CA VAL A 176 10.59 -3.52 11.17
C VAL A 176 9.14 -3.06 11.19
N LEU A 177 8.88 -1.85 11.70
CA LEU A 177 7.54 -1.26 11.72
C LEU A 177 7.05 -0.96 10.30
N ASP A 178 7.92 -0.40 9.46
CA ASP A 178 7.60 -0.13 8.05
C ASP A 178 7.28 -1.42 7.30
N LYS A 179 8.06 -2.50 7.50
CA LYS A 179 7.81 -3.82 6.90
C LYS A 179 6.45 -4.37 7.31
N ALA A 180 6.11 -4.31 8.60
CA ALA A 180 4.82 -4.79 9.10
C ALA A 180 3.64 -3.98 8.51
N ARG A 181 3.77 -2.65 8.45
CA ARG A 181 2.75 -1.79 7.84
C ARG A 181 2.62 -2.05 6.34
N PHE A 182 3.73 -2.15 5.62
CA PHE A 182 3.76 -2.48 4.20
C PHE A 182 3.04 -3.80 3.92
N GLN A 183 3.31 -4.85 4.70
CA GLN A 183 2.65 -6.15 4.55
C GLN A 183 1.12 -6.07 4.64
N GLN A 184 0.57 -5.20 5.49
CA GLN A 184 -0.89 -5.00 5.58
C GLN A 184 -1.46 -4.45 4.26
N TYR A 185 -0.79 -3.47 3.65
CA TYR A 185 -1.21 -2.90 2.37
C TYR A 185 -0.99 -3.88 1.20
N TYR A 186 0.13 -4.61 1.22
CA TYR A 186 0.42 -5.60 0.20
C TYR A 186 -0.64 -6.72 0.18
N ARG A 187 -1.06 -7.21 1.35
CA ARG A 187 -2.17 -8.17 1.46
C ARG A 187 -3.49 -7.65 0.90
N LYS A 188 -3.78 -6.35 1.03
CA LYS A 188 -4.98 -5.75 0.42
C LYS A 188 -4.95 -5.85 -1.10
N ILE A 189 -3.81 -5.54 -1.73
CA ILE A 189 -3.66 -5.69 -3.19
C ILE A 189 -3.80 -7.15 -3.61
N LEU A 190 -3.19 -8.09 -2.89
CA LEU A 190 -3.32 -9.51 -3.19
C LEU A 190 -4.78 -9.97 -3.09
N ALA A 191 -5.53 -9.54 -2.07
CA ALA A 191 -6.94 -9.87 -1.95
C ALA A 191 -7.79 -9.33 -3.13
N VAL A 192 -7.50 -8.11 -3.59
CA VAL A 192 -8.16 -7.55 -4.79
C VAL A 192 -7.77 -8.33 -6.04
N ARG A 193 -6.48 -8.69 -6.21
CA ARG A 193 -6.00 -9.54 -7.30
C ARG A 193 -6.77 -10.86 -7.35
N ASP A 194 -6.81 -11.56 -6.22
CA ASP A 194 -7.41 -12.89 -6.13
C ASP A 194 -8.92 -12.81 -6.43
N SER A 195 -9.58 -11.73 -6.01
CA SER A 195 -10.98 -11.46 -6.34
C SER A 195 -11.20 -11.22 -7.85
N ILE A 196 -10.32 -10.44 -8.49
CA ILE A 196 -10.36 -10.19 -9.94
C ILE A 196 -10.10 -11.48 -10.72
N GLU A 197 -9.11 -12.27 -10.31
CA GLU A 197 -8.79 -13.55 -10.94
C GLU A 197 -9.92 -14.55 -10.79
N HIS A 198 -10.56 -14.61 -9.63
CA HIS A 198 -11.71 -15.47 -9.40
C HIS A 198 -12.88 -15.08 -10.31
N ALA A 199 -13.26 -13.80 -10.34
CA ALA A 199 -14.32 -13.29 -11.22
C ALA A 199 -14.01 -13.56 -12.71
N TRP A 200 -12.75 -13.42 -13.11
CA TRP A 200 -12.31 -13.74 -14.46
C TRP A 200 -12.44 -15.23 -14.79
N LYS A 201 -11.96 -16.11 -13.91
CA LYS A 201 -12.04 -17.58 -14.11
C LYS A 201 -13.49 -18.05 -14.18
N GLU A 202 -14.35 -17.54 -13.30
CA GLU A 202 -15.78 -17.84 -13.31
C GLU A 202 -16.43 -17.39 -14.63
N GLY A 203 -16.16 -16.16 -15.06
CA GLY A 203 -16.70 -15.62 -16.30
C GLY A 203 -16.23 -16.36 -17.56
N VAL A 204 -14.94 -16.68 -17.65
CA VAL A 204 -14.38 -17.48 -18.76
C VAL A 204 -14.92 -18.91 -18.74
N GLY A 205 -15.12 -19.51 -17.57
CA GLY A 205 -15.75 -20.83 -17.43
C GLY A 205 -17.14 -20.88 -18.04
N LYS A 206 -17.99 -19.89 -17.71
CA LYS A 206 -19.35 -19.76 -18.28
C LYS A 206 -19.35 -19.57 -19.79
N MET A 207 -18.42 -18.78 -20.33
CA MET A 207 -18.30 -18.60 -21.78
C MET A 207 -17.91 -19.90 -22.50
N LYS A 208 -17.08 -20.74 -21.89
CA LYS A 208 -16.70 -22.04 -22.47
C LYS A 208 -17.83 -23.05 -22.42
N SER A 209 -18.61 -23.11 -21.33
CA SER A 209 -19.74 -24.04 -21.22
C SER A 209 -20.88 -23.71 -22.19
N LEU A 210 -21.19 -22.42 -22.36
CA LEU A 210 -22.19 -21.97 -23.34
C LEU A 210 -21.78 -22.28 -24.78
N ALA A 211 -20.49 -22.18 -25.11
CA ALA A 211 -19.98 -22.55 -26.43
C ALA A 211 -20.17 -24.05 -26.72
N SER A 212 -19.89 -24.91 -25.74
CA SER A 212 -20.08 -26.36 -25.87
C SER A 212 -21.55 -26.80 -25.98
N GLU A 213 -22.48 -26.11 -25.29
CA GLU A 213 -23.92 -26.38 -25.42
C GLU A 213 -24.44 -25.93 -26.80
N GLN A 214 -24.00 -24.78 -27.29
CA GLN A 214 -24.38 -24.27 -28.61
C GLN A 214 -23.90 -25.19 -29.75
N GLU A 215 -22.67 -25.71 -29.66
CA GLU A 215 -22.14 -26.69 -30.63
C GLU A 215 -22.91 -28.02 -30.62
N LEU A 216 -23.42 -28.46 -29.45
CA LEU A 216 -24.30 -29.62 -29.35
C LEU A 216 -25.68 -29.37 -29.97
N TYR A 217 -26.24 -28.17 -29.78
CA TYR A 217 -27.49 -27.76 -30.40
C TYR A 217 -27.37 -27.64 -31.92
N ASP A 218 -26.29 -27.04 -32.43
CA ASP A 218 -26.06 -26.87 -33.87
C ASP A 218 -25.93 -28.24 -34.58
N ARG A 219 -25.37 -29.26 -33.90
CA ARG A 219 -25.28 -30.65 -34.42
C ARG A 219 -26.58 -31.45 -34.35
N LEU A 220 -27.56 -31.02 -33.54
CA LEU A 220 -28.86 -31.68 -33.42
C LEU A 220 -29.88 -31.17 -34.45
N ILE A 221 -29.56 -30.05 -35.12
CA ILE A 221 -30.44 -29.38 -36.09
C ILE A 221 -29.96 -29.60 -37.55
N GLU A 222 -28.78 -30.21 -37.74
CA GLU A 222 -28.31 -30.78 -39.02
C GLU A 222 -28.78 -32.24 -39.18
#